data_AF-A0A854DSN5-F1
#
_entry.id   AF-A0A854DSN5-F1
#
_cell.length_a   1.000
_cell.length_b   1.000
_cell.length_c   1.000
_cell.angle_alpha   90.00
_cell.angle_beta   90.00
_cell.angle_gamma   90.00
#
_symmetry.space_group_name_H-M   'P 1'
#
loop_
_entity.id
_entity.type
_entity.pdbx_description
1 polymer ?
#
loop_
_entity_poly.entity_id
_entity_poly.type
_entity_poly.pdbx_seq_one_letter_code
_entity_poly.pdbx_strand_id
1 'polypeptide(L)'
;VVDPASVVSTHITEKIKQHAHELIGRQETKQLIDHLKESYPVLVEEVTPNPLSVGDIQKVLAKLLKEKVSIRNLVTIFETLADYGKLTTDSDLWTEYTRQALAKQITAQFAKENEVLKVVTCSGRVEKAIADGVQQTEHGNYLSL
;
A
#
# COMPACT_ATOMS: atom_id res chain seq x y z
N VAL A 1 -6.39 -34.74 1.95
CA VAL A 1 -6.80 -34.46 3.34
C VAL A 1 -5.79 -33.49 3.93
N VAL A 2 -6.22 -32.38 4.51
CA VAL A 2 -5.32 -31.38 5.14
C VAL A 2 -5.26 -31.72 6.62
N ASP A 3 -4.06 -31.77 7.22
CA ASP A 3 -3.92 -32.08 8.65
C ASP A 3 -4.40 -30.90 9.52
N PRO A 4 -4.86 -31.16 10.75
CA PRO A 4 -5.37 -30.10 11.64
C PRO A 4 -4.37 -28.98 11.93
N ALA A 5 -3.06 -29.25 12.00
CA ALA A 5 -2.05 -28.23 12.28
C ALA A 5 -1.89 -27.26 11.10
N SER A 6 -1.94 -27.76 9.86
CA SER A 6 -1.95 -26.94 8.64
C SER A 6 -3.17 -26.04 8.56
N VAL A 7 -4.35 -26.51 8.99
CA VAL A 7 -5.57 -25.68 9.07
C VAL A 7 -5.38 -24.52 10.05
N VAL A 8 -4.86 -24.80 11.25
CA VAL A 8 -4.60 -23.77 12.27
C VAL A 8 -3.55 -22.75 11.78
N SER A 9 -2.45 -23.23 11.18
CA SER A 9 -1.40 -22.35 10.65
C SER A 9 -1.92 -21.41 9.55
N THR A 10 -2.73 -21.95 8.63
CA THR A 10 -3.35 -21.14 7.56
C THR A 10 -4.30 -20.11 8.15
N HIS A 11 -5.11 -20.49 9.14
CA HIS A 11 -6.04 -19.56 9.79
C HIS A 11 -5.32 -18.40 10.50
N ILE A 12 -4.26 -18.71 11.26
CA ILE A 12 -3.43 -17.69 11.91
C ILE A 12 -2.79 -16.77 10.89
N THR A 13 -2.24 -17.33 9.80
CA THR A 13 -1.61 -16.55 8.72
C THR A 13 -2.59 -15.55 8.10
N GLU A 14 -3.82 -16.00 7.79
CA GLU A 14 -4.84 -15.12 7.23
C GLU A 14 -5.30 -14.07 8.24
N LYS A 15 -5.36 -14.42 9.53
CA LYS A 15 -5.68 -13.45 10.59
C LYS A 15 -4.60 -12.38 10.73
N ILE A 16 -3.33 -12.75 10.69
CA ILE A 16 -2.21 -11.79 10.69
C ILE A 16 -2.27 -10.90 9.47
N LYS A 17 -2.47 -11.45 8.26
CA LYS A 17 -2.60 -10.65 7.03
C LYS A 17 -3.75 -9.64 7.12
N GLN A 18 -4.88 -10.04 7.69
CA GLN A 18 -6.04 -9.16 7.87
C GLN A 18 -5.71 -7.94 8.75
N HIS A 19 -4.88 -8.12 9.77
CA HIS A 19 -4.53 -7.08 10.74
C HIS A 19 -3.10 -6.55 10.58
N ALA A 20 -2.42 -6.85 9.46
CA ALA A 20 -1.01 -6.49 9.25
C ALA A 20 -0.76 -4.97 9.33
N HIS A 21 -1.73 -4.17 8.89
CA HIS A 21 -1.69 -2.71 8.97
C HIS A 21 -1.68 -2.16 10.40
N GLU A 22 -2.17 -2.92 11.38
CA GLU A 22 -2.12 -2.58 12.81
C GLU A 22 -0.78 -2.96 13.45
N LEU A 23 -0.07 -3.91 12.85
CA LEU A 23 1.20 -4.43 13.35
C LEU A 23 2.41 -3.59 12.90
N ILE A 24 2.27 -2.76 11.86
CA ILE A 24 3.36 -1.93 11.36
C ILE A 24 3.40 -0.58 12.07
N GLY A 25 4.29 -0.48 13.05
CA GLY A 25 4.59 0.76 13.76
C GLY A 25 5.79 1.51 13.18
N ARG A 26 6.18 2.59 13.87
CA ARG A 26 7.36 3.39 13.50
C ARG A 26 8.65 2.60 13.64
N GLN A 27 8.75 1.73 14.64
CA GLN A 27 9.95 0.95 14.91
C GLN A 27 10.16 -0.11 13.82
N GLU A 28 9.10 -0.83 13.45
CA GLU A 28 9.13 -1.84 12.39
C GLU A 28 9.42 -1.16 11.05
N THR A 29 8.81 0.00 10.79
CA THR A 29 9.10 0.80 9.58
C THR A 29 10.57 1.23 9.54
N LYS A 30 11.15 1.67 10.67
CA LYS A 30 12.56 2.04 10.74
C LYS A 30 13.47 0.85 10.46
N GLN A 31 13.15 -0.33 10.98
CA GLN A 31 13.90 -1.56 10.70
C GLN A 31 13.87 -1.91 9.20
N LEU A 32 12.71 -1.76 8.54
CA LEU A 32 12.59 -1.97 7.09
C LEU A 32 13.43 -0.95 6.30
N ILE A 33 13.40 0.32 6.71
CA ILE A 33 14.22 1.39 6.11
C ILE A 33 15.71 1.07 6.25
N ASP A 34 16.14 0.67 7.46
CA ASP A 34 17.54 0.39 7.74
C ASP A 34 18.05 -0.80 6.92
N HIS A 35 17.26 -1.86 6.84
CA HIS A 35 17.58 -3.01 5.99
C HIS A 35 17.67 -2.63 4.52
N LEU A 36 16.75 -1.79 4.02
CA LEU A 36 16.82 -1.29 2.64
C LEU A 36 18.08 -0.44 2.42
N LYS A 37 18.46 0.38 3.40
CA LYS A 37 19.62 1.28 3.35
C LYS A 37 20.93 0.52 3.19
N GLU A 38 21.04 -0.70 3.71
CA GLU A 38 22.23 -1.55 3.56
C GLU A 38 22.56 -1.84 2.08
N SER A 39 21.53 -1.94 1.22
CA SER A 39 21.69 -2.24 -0.21
C SER A 39 21.45 -1.02 -1.12
N TYR A 40 20.56 -0.11 -0.72
CA TYR A 40 20.15 1.06 -1.52
C TYR A 40 20.25 2.37 -0.72
N PRO A 41 21.44 2.75 -0.24
CA PRO A 41 21.60 3.89 0.67
C PRO A 41 21.19 5.22 0.03
N VAL A 42 21.52 5.41 -1.25
CA VAL A 42 21.19 6.64 -2.01
C VAL A 42 19.69 6.85 -2.08
N LEU A 43 18.94 5.80 -2.47
CA LEU A 43 17.48 5.87 -2.56
C LEU A 43 16.83 6.20 -1.21
N VAL A 44 17.30 5.56 -0.13
CA VAL A 44 16.77 5.85 1.21
C VAL A 44 17.04 7.31 1.61
N GLU A 45 18.23 7.82 1.34
CA GLU A 45 18.63 9.19 1.68
C GLU A 45 17.90 10.25 0.86
N GLU A 46 17.44 9.93 -0.35
CA GLU A 46 16.58 10.82 -1.16
C GLU A 46 15.15 10.90 -0.64
N VAL A 47 14.66 9.88 0.07
CA VAL A 47 13.28 9.81 0.58
C VAL A 47 13.17 10.32 2.02
N THR A 48 14.09 9.92 2.91
CA THR A 48 13.98 10.17 4.35
C THR A 48 15.32 10.54 5.00
N PRO A 49 15.36 11.50 5.95
CA PRO A 49 14.25 12.15 6.66
C PRO A 49 13.57 13.29 5.90
N ASN A 50 14.06 13.67 4.72
CA ASN A 50 13.54 14.75 3.90
C ASN A 50 13.50 14.28 2.44
N PRO A 51 12.34 14.30 1.74
CA PRO A 51 11.09 14.97 2.08
C PRO A 51 10.20 14.28 3.12
N LEU A 52 10.36 12.97 3.35
CA LEU A 52 9.42 12.20 4.16
C LEU A 52 10.00 11.79 5.51
N SER A 53 9.20 11.93 6.56
CA SER A 53 9.52 11.33 7.85
C SER A 53 9.26 9.81 7.84
N VAL A 54 9.84 9.08 8.80
CA VAL A 54 9.51 7.67 9.04
C VAL A 54 8.01 7.47 9.26
N GLY A 55 7.33 8.45 9.88
CA GLY A 55 5.88 8.40 10.10
C GLY A 55 5.09 8.49 8.79
N ASP A 56 5.58 9.25 7.81
CA ASP A 56 4.92 9.39 6.51
C ASP A 56 5.05 8.12 5.68
N ILE A 57 6.24 7.51 5.67
CA ILE A 57 6.48 6.20 5.07
C ILE A 57 5.58 5.15 5.74
N GLN A 58 5.53 5.14 7.08
CA GLN A 58 4.69 4.20 7.84
C GLN A 58 3.21 4.29 7.44
N LYS A 59 2.67 5.51 7.26
CA LYS A 59 1.28 5.70 6.80
C LYS A 59 1.05 5.04 5.44
N VAL A 60 1.95 5.24 4.48
CA VAL A 60 1.84 4.63 3.14
C VAL A 60 1.89 3.11 3.23
N LEU A 61 2.88 2.55 3.95
CA LEU A 61 2.99 1.09 4.14
C LEU A 61 1.75 0.50 4.83
N ALA A 62 1.22 1.17 5.85
CA ALA A 62 0.03 0.75 6.56
C ALA A 62 -1.21 0.74 5.65
N LYS A 63 -1.39 1.76 4.80
CA LYS A 63 -2.51 1.81 3.83
C LYS A 63 -2.41 0.68 2.80
N LEU A 64 -1.23 0.42 2.25
CA LEU A 64 -1.01 -0.71 1.35
C LEU A 64 -1.36 -2.05 2.02
N LEU A 65 -0.90 -2.27 3.25
CA LEU A 65 -1.21 -3.48 4.02
C LEU A 65 -2.69 -3.60 4.37
N LYS A 66 -3.39 -2.48 4.62
CA LYS A 66 -4.83 -2.45 4.89
C LYS A 66 -5.62 -2.98 3.70
N GLU A 67 -5.13 -2.73 2.49
CA GLU A 67 -5.67 -3.25 1.24
C GLU A 67 -5.09 -4.62 0.83
N LYS A 68 -4.34 -5.26 1.72
CA LYS A 68 -3.66 -6.55 1.50
C LYS A 68 -2.64 -6.53 0.35
N VAL A 69 -2.07 -5.36 0.05
CA VAL A 69 -0.96 -5.21 -0.88
C VAL A 69 0.35 -5.50 -0.15
N SER A 70 1.14 -6.41 -0.71
CA SER A 70 2.46 -6.77 -0.16
C SER A 70 3.45 -5.60 -0.24
N ILE A 71 4.12 -5.29 0.87
CA ILE A 71 5.17 -4.26 0.95
C ILE A 71 6.59 -4.82 0.77
N ARG A 72 6.73 -6.09 0.36
CA ARG A 72 8.06 -6.73 0.20
C ARG A 72 8.93 -6.06 -0.86
N ASN A 73 8.31 -5.46 -1.88
CA ASN A 73 9.04 -4.70 -2.89
C ASN A 73 9.25 -3.24 -2.43
N LEU A 74 10.05 -3.09 -1.37
CA LEU A 74 10.35 -1.77 -0.80
C LEU A 74 11.09 -0.86 -1.78
N VAL A 75 11.88 -1.41 -2.70
CA VAL A 75 12.58 -0.63 -3.73
C VAL A 75 11.58 0.15 -4.58
N THR A 76 10.60 -0.53 -5.20
CA THR A 76 9.59 0.16 -6.02
C THR A 76 8.77 1.17 -5.21
N ILE A 77 8.47 0.86 -3.95
CA ILE A 77 7.78 1.79 -3.06
C ILE A 77 8.63 3.06 -2.86
N PHE A 78 9.92 2.92 -2.54
CA PHE A 78 10.80 4.05 -2.27
C PHE A 78 11.12 4.87 -3.51
N GLU A 79 11.31 4.25 -4.68
CA GLU A 79 11.45 4.96 -5.96
C GLU A 79 10.24 5.88 -6.19
N THR A 80 9.03 5.34 -5.97
CA THR A 80 7.80 6.13 -6.11
C THR A 80 7.74 7.26 -5.07
N LEU A 81 8.11 7.00 -3.82
CA LEU A 81 8.13 8.04 -2.79
C LEU A 81 9.19 9.12 -3.07
N ALA A 82 10.31 8.79 -3.71
CA ALA A 82 11.33 9.75 -4.10
C ALA A 82 10.80 10.71 -5.19
N ASP A 83 10.11 10.18 -6.19
CA ASP A 83 9.53 10.95 -7.30
C ASP A 83 8.42 11.90 -6.83
N TYR A 84 7.50 11.41 -5.98
CA TYR A 84 6.28 12.14 -5.63
C TYR A 84 6.31 12.79 -4.23
N GLY A 85 7.27 12.44 -3.38
CA GLY A 85 7.35 12.92 -1.99
C GLY A 85 7.54 14.43 -1.84
N LYS A 86 8.08 15.09 -2.87
CA LYS A 86 8.24 16.57 -2.91
C LYS A 86 7.06 17.29 -3.57
N LEU A 87 6.23 16.58 -4.32
CA LEU A 87 5.15 17.18 -5.12
C LEU A 87 3.88 17.45 -4.31
N THR A 88 3.64 16.64 -3.29
CA THR A 88 2.48 16.74 -2.41
C THR A 88 2.86 16.27 -1.02
N THR A 89 2.14 16.73 0.01
CA THR A 89 2.23 16.22 1.38
C THR A 89 1.10 15.24 1.71
N ASP A 90 0.23 14.95 0.74
CA ASP A 90 -0.91 14.06 0.91
C ASP A 90 -0.49 12.59 0.81
N SER A 91 -0.56 11.91 1.96
CA SER A 91 -0.28 10.48 2.07
C SER A 91 -1.25 9.58 1.31
N ASP A 92 -2.48 10.01 1.02
CA ASP A 92 -3.39 9.26 0.15
C ASP A 92 -2.87 9.27 -1.29
N LEU A 93 -2.45 10.42 -1.80
CA LEU A 93 -1.86 10.51 -3.14
C LEU A 93 -0.56 9.70 -3.27
N TRP A 94 0.34 9.75 -2.28
CA TRP A 94 1.54 8.90 -2.30
C TRP A 94 1.19 7.41 -2.36
N THR A 95 0.13 7.00 -1.64
CA THR A 95 -0.35 5.62 -1.64
C THR A 95 -0.88 5.24 -3.03
N GLU A 96 -1.69 6.10 -3.66
CA GLU A 96 -2.21 5.83 -5.00
C GLU A 96 -1.12 5.73 -6.06
N TYR A 97 -0.13 6.62 -6.06
CA TYR A 97 1.03 6.50 -6.96
C TYR A 97 1.80 5.20 -6.71
N THR A 98 2.00 4.84 -5.44
CA THR A 98 2.68 3.58 -5.08
C THR A 98 1.91 2.36 -5.56
N ARG A 99 0.57 2.37 -5.46
CA ARG A 99 -0.28 1.30 -5.99
C ARG A 99 -0.16 1.18 -7.51
N GLN A 100 -0.11 2.30 -8.22
CA GLN A 100 0.11 2.32 -9.67
C GLN A 100 1.48 1.73 -10.04
N ALA A 101 2.55 2.10 -9.32
CA ALA A 101 3.88 1.53 -9.52
C ALA A 101 3.92 0.02 -9.22
N LEU A 102 3.11 -0.45 -8.26
CA LEU A 102 2.95 -1.86 -7.91
C LEU A 102 1.90 -2.59 -8.76
N ALA A 103 1.36 -1.99 -9.83
CA ALA A 103 0.25 -2.56 -10.62
C ALA A 103 0.51 -4.00 -11.08
N LYS A 104 1.74 -4.32 -11.51
CA LYS A 104 2.11 -5.69 -11.90
C LYS A 104 2.00 -6.68 -10.72
N GLN A 105 2.48 -6.29 -9.54
CA GLN A 105 2.41 -7.12 -8.34
C GLN A 105 0.97 -7.33 -7.89
N ILE A 106 0.17 -6.25 -7.86
CA ILE A 106 -1.24 -6.30 -7.48
C ILE A 106 -2.00 -7.18 -8.47
N THR A 107 -1.80 -6.99 -9.76
CA THR A 107 -2.48 -7.79 -10.80
C THR A 107 -2.12 -9.26 -10.67
N ALA A 108 -0.85 -9.60 -10.46
CA ALA A 108 -0.40 -10.99 -10.29
C ALA A 108 -0.98 -11.69 -9.04
N GLN A 109 -1.41 -10.93 -8.02
CA GLN A 109 -2.07 -11.49 -6.83
C GLN A 109 -3.48 -12.02 -7.12
N PHE A 110 -4.14 -11.48 -8.15
CA PHE A 110 -5.52 -11.84 -8.51
C PHE A 110 -5.62 -12.59 -9.83
N ALA A 111 -4.64 -12.43 -10.72
CA ALA A 111 -4.56 -13.16 -11.97
C ALA A 111 -4.03 -14.59 -11.73
N LYS A 112 -4.69 -15.58 -12.32
CA LYS A 112 -4.13 -16.93 -12.46
C LYS A 112 -3.34 -17.01 -13.75
N GLU A 113 -2.29 -17.82 -13.75
CA GLU A 113 -1.45 -18.03 -14.92
C GLU A 113 -2.30 -18.52 -16.10
N ASN A 114 -2.16 -17.84 -17.26
CA ASN A 114 -2.91 -18.10 -18.49
C ASN A 114 -4.45 -18.00 -18.39
N GLU A 115 -5.00 -17.36 -17.34
CA GLU A 115 -6.44 -17.07 -17.26
C GLU A 115 -6.72 -15.57 -17.37
N VAL A 116 -7.87 -15.24 -17.96
CA VAL A 116 -8.39 -13.86 -17.96
C VAL A 116 -8.80 -13.46 -16.54
N LEU A 117 -8.39 -12.26 -16.12
CA LEU A 117 -8.81 -11.70 -14.84
C LEU A 117 -10.31 -11.37 -14.89
N LYS A 118 -11.09 -11.98 -14.00
CA LYS A 118 -12.52 -11.71 -13.86
C LYS A 118 -12.70 -10.50 -12.95
N VAL A 119 -13.40 -9.48 -13.44
CA VAL A 119 -13.65 -8.24 -12.69
C VAL A 119 -15.14 -7.91 -12.69
N VAL A 120 -15.57 -7.19 -11.65
CA VAL A 120 -16.89 -6.56 -11.59
C VAL A 120 -16.66 -5.06 -11.66
N THR A 121 -17.36 -4.37 -12.57
CA THR A 121 -17.24 -2.92 -12.75
C THR A 121 -18.45 -2.21 -12.18
N CYS A 122 -18.26 -0.96 -11.76
CA CYS A 122 -19.38 -0.09 -11.42
C CYS A 122 -20.05 0.42 -12.72
N SER A 123 -21.34 0.72 -12.65
CA SER A 123 -22.01 1.40 -13.77
C SER A 123 -21.62 2.88 -13.78
N GLY A 124 -21.60 3.52 -14.96
CA GLY A 124 -21.26 4.94 -15.05
C GLY A 124 -22.18 5.86 -14.22
N ARG A 125 -23.41 5.44 -13.92
CA ARG A 125 -24.31 6.15 -12.99
C ARG A 125 -23.77 6.13 -11.55
N VAL A 126 -23.28 4.98 -11.10
CA VAL A 126 -22.71 4.81 -9.75
C VAL A 126 -21.39 5.57 -9.64
N GLU A 127 -20.53 5.48 -10.65
CA GLU A 127 -19.27 6.23 -10.69
C GLU A 127 -19.51 7.73 -10.62
N LYS A 128 -20.47 8.25 -11.41
CA LYS A 128 -20.84 9.66 -11.38
C LYS A 128 -21.39 10.08 -10.02
N ALA A 129 -22.28 9.28 -9.42
CA ALA A 129 -22.83 9.59 -8.10
C ALA A 129 -21.72 9.69 -7.03
N ILE A 130 -20.76 8.75 -7.05
CA ILE A 130 -19.61 8.79 -6.15
C ILE A 130 -18.76 10.05 -6.41
N ALA A 131 -18.43 10.34 -7.67
CA ALA A 131 -17.60 11.48 -8.04
C ALA A 131 -18.24 12.82 -7.64
N ASP A 132 -19.54 13.00 -7.91
CA ASP A 132 -20.30 14.21 -7.55
C ASP A 132 -20.41 14.37 -6.02
N GLY A 133 -20.34 13.26 -5.26
CA GLY A 133 -20.37 13.25 -3.79
C GLY A 133 -19.01 13.50 -3.12
N VAL A 134 -17.89 13.53 -3.87
CA VAL A 134 -16.57 13.80 -3.29
C VAL A 134 -16.42 15.30 -2.98
N GLN A 135 -16.23 15.62 -1.71
CA GLN A 135 -15.88 16.95 -1.25
C GLN A 135 -14.42 16.99 -0.77
N GLN A 136 -13.66 17.96 -1.28
CA GLN A 136 -12.30 18.20 -0.79
C GLN A 136 -12.36 19.05 0.49
N THR A 137 -11.77 18.55 1.55
CA THR A 137 -11.63 19.26 2.83
C THR A 137 -10.16 19.41 3.18
N GLU A 138 -9.83 20.24 4.16
CA GLU A 138 -8.46 20.36 4.68
C GLU A 138 -7.91 19.04 5.25
N HIS A 139 -8.79 18.08 5.59
CA HIS A 139 -8.44 16.76 6.13
C HIS A 139 -8.41 15.67 5.05
N GLY A 140 -8.58 16.03 3.77
CA GLY A 140 -8.62 15.11 2.64
C GLY A 140 -10.00 15.02 1.97
N ASN A 141 -10.18 14.01 1.13
CA ASN A 141 -11.42 13.78 0.40
C ASN A 141 -12.46 13.07 1.29
N TYR A 142 -13.65 13.65 1.40
CA TYR A 142 -14.80 13.05 2.10
C TYR A 142 -15.93 12.76 1.12
N LEU A 143 -16.59 11.62 1.27
CA LEU A 143 -17.73 11.22 0.43
C LEU A 143 -19.04 11.56 1.15
N SER A 144 -19.83 12.49 0.59
CA SER A 144 -21.17 12.84 1.05
C SER A 144 -22.21 12.28 0.08
N LEU A 145 -22.79 11.12 0.41
CA LEU A 145 -23.85 10.43 -0.35
C LEU A 145 -25.12 10.27 0.46
#